data_AF-A0A3M1FAN5-F1
#
_entry.id   AF-A0A3M1FAN5-F1
#
_cell.length_a   1.000
_cell.length_b   1.000
_cell.length_c   1.000
_cell.angle_alpha   90.00
_cell.angle_beta   90.00
_cell.angle_gamma   90.00
#
_symmetry.space_group_name_H-M   'P 1'
#
loop_
_entity.id
_entity.type
_entity.pdbx_description
1 polymer ?
#
loop_
_entity_poly.entity_id
_entity_poly.type
_entity_poly.pdbx_seq_one_letter_code
_entity_poly.pdbx_strand_id
1 'polypeptide(L)'
;MGAVVLLTGKARSFPQSFTLLCTRVDAFWVTAVRALRSVEEAWLDDRWPFPALTYRAAEPVPAFMEIQALGHDRGVEILDVVEEPIASSFAATASLEPISRSQAALALLSQVQNGLRSRYFHASHQARSARLFTELVRQLKGAVCYRLHVGPLKPTADRLCNLFDEPCG
;
A
#
# COMPACT_ATOMS: atom_id res chain seq x y z
N MET A 1 -9.17 -4.57 -18.22
CA MET A 1 -9.43 -4.06 -16.86
C MET A 1 -8.39 -4.68 -15.95
N GLY A 2 -7.51 -3.86 -15.35
CA GLY A 2 -6.40 -4.31 -14.51
C GLY A 2 -6.89 -4.81 -13.14
N ALA A 3 -6.18 -5.75 -12.54
CA ALA A 3 -6.47 -6.21 -11.19
C ALA A 3 -5.75 -5.31 -10.18
N VAL A 4 -6.44 -4.95 -9.10
CA VAL A 4 -5.93 -4.13 -8.02
C VAL A 4 -5.59 -5.02 -6.82
N VAL A 5 -4.41 -4.84 -6.23
CA VAL A 5 -3.88 -5.68 -5.15
C VAL A 5 -3.41 -4.82 -3.98
N LEU A 6 -3.81 -5.18 -2.77
CA LEU A 6 -3.45 -4.59 -1.48
C LEU A 6 -2.60 -5.61 -0.72
N LEU A 7 -1.35 -5.33 -0.40
CA LEU A 7 -0.56 -6.22 0.45
C LEU A 7 -0.86 -6.03 1.91
N THR A 8 -0.91 -7.13 2.64
CA THR A 8 -0.78 -7.17 4.09
C THR A 8 0.37 -8.11 4.47
N GLY A 9 1.21 -7.70 5.40
CA GLY A 9 2.32 -8.51 5.90
C GLY A 9 2.15 -8.80 7.39
N LYS A 10 2.44 -10.02 7.84
CA LYS A 10 2.52 -10.33 9.28
C LYS A 10 3.90 -10.88 9.59
N ALA A 11 4.84 -9.99 9.95
CA ALA A 11 6.19 -10.38 10.36
C ALA A 11 6.16 -10.97 11.77
N ARG A 12 5.97 -12.29 11.90
CA ARG A 12 6.04 -12.97 13.22
C ARG A 12 7.13 -14.04 13.36
N SER A 13 7.74 -14.52 12.28
CA SER A 13 8.91 -15.42 12.32
C SER A 13 9.51 -15.60 10.91
N PHE A 14 10.79 -15.96 10.81
CA PHE A 14 11.45 -16.27 9.54
C PHE A 14 11.39 -17.77 9.21
N PRO A 15 11.20 -18.17 7.94
CA PRO A 15 10.84 -17.34 6.78
C PRO A 15 9.45 -16.68 6.94
N GLN A 16 9.33 -15.43 6.46
CA GLN A 16 8.16 -14.60 6.70
C GLN A 16 7.07 -14.89 5.66
N SER A 17 5.81 -14.91 6.11
CA SER A 17 4.64 -15.05 5.24
C SER A 17 3.95 -13.70 5.05
N PHE A 18 3.58 -13.41 3.81
CA PHE A 18 2.94 -12.17 3.38
C PHE A 18 1.70 -12.50 2.57
N THR A 19 0.67 -11.69 2.68
CA THR A 19 -0.62 -11.93 2.03
C THR A 19 -0.98 -10.74 1.14
N LEU A 20 -1.07 -10.98 -0.15
CA LEU A 20 -1.66 -10.07 -1.14
C LEU A 20 -3.18 -10.22 -1.09
N LEU A 21 -3.92 -9.19 -0.70
CA LEU A 21 -5.37 -9.10 -0.90
C LEU A 21 -5.62 -8.59 -2.30
N CYS A 22 -6.37 -9.31 -3.10
CA CYS A 22 -6.52 -9.01 -4.50
C CYS A 22 -8.00 -8.83 -4.80
N THR A 23 -8.32 -7.86 -5.66
CA THR A 23 -9.65 -7.77 -6.28
C THR A 23 -9.96 -9.00 -7.14
N ARG A 24 -8.92 -9.64 -7.69
CA ARG A 24 -9.00 -10.93 -8.39
C ARG A 24 -7.66 -11.66 -8.28
N VAL A 25 -7.71 -12.97 -8.02
CA VAL A 25 -6.57 -13.88 -8.21
C VAL A 25 -7.01 -15.02 -9.11
N ASP A 26 -6.18 -15.37 -10.09
CA ASP A 26 -6.33 -16.58 -10.87
C ASP A 26 -5.13 -17.52 -10.68
N ALA A 27 -5.28 -18.76 -11.14
CA ALA A 27 -4.22 -19.76 -11.04
C ALA A 27 -2.91 -19.32 -11.72
N PHE A 28 -3.01 -18.52 -12.78
CA PHE A 28 -1.85 -18.04 -13.54
C PHE A 28 -1.02 -17.03 -12.74
N TRP A 29 -1.67 -16.14 -11.97
CA TRP A 29 -1.00 -15.24 -11.04
C TRP A 29 -0.25 -16.00 -9.94
N VAL A 30 -0.89 -17.02 -9.35
CA VAL A 30 -0.26 -17.87 -8.34
C VAL A 30 0.97 -18.58 -8.91
N THR A 31 0.86 -19.17 -10.09
CA THR A 31 1.99 -19.83 -10.76
C THR A 31 3.13 -18.87 -11.06
N ALA A 32 2.81 -17.65 -11.51
CA ALA A 32 3.83 -16.66 -11.82
C ALA A 32 4.57 -16.16 -10.56
N VAL A 33 3.86 -15.94 -9.46
CA VAL A 33 4.47 -15.58 -8.17
C VAL A 33 5.34 -16.73 -7.64
N ARG A 34 4.92 -17.99 -7.80
CA ARG A 34 5.75 -19.17 -7.46
C ARG A 34 7.03 -19.29 -8.28
N ALA A 35 7.05 -18.76 -9.50
CA ALA A 35 8.21 -18.82 -10.38
C ALA A 35 9.26 -17.74 -10.07
N LEU A 36 8.95 -16.81 -9.17
CA LEU A 36 9.87 -15.76 -8.75
C LEU A 36 10.98 -16.35 -7.87
N ARG A 37 12.23 -15.94 -8.14
CA ARG A 37 13.41 -16.48 -7.46
C ARG A 37 13.38 -16.21 -5.97
N SER A 38 12.84 -15.06 -5.58
CA SER A 38 12.80 -14.61 -4.19
C SER A 38 11.62 -15.19 -3.40
N VAL A 39 10.77 -16.01 -4.02
CA VAL A 39 9.59 -16.65 -3.40
C VAL A 39 9.84 -18.14 -3.19
N GLU A 40 9.69 -18.61 -1.96
CA GLU A 40 9.82 -20.02 -1.60
C GLU A 40 8.53 -20.80 -1.88
N GLU A 41 7.41 -20.23 -1.49
CA GLU A 41 6.07 -20.82 -1.60
C GLU A 41 5.06 -19.72 -1.88
N ALA A 42 3.99 -20.03 -2.63
CA ALA A 42 2.82 -19.16 -2.75
C ALA A 42 1.53 -19.98 -2.90
N TRP A 43 0.43 -19.53 -2.32
CA TRP A 43 -0.86 -20.25 -2.35
C TRP A 43 -2.04 -19.29 -2.18
N LEU A 44 -3.22 -19.72 -2.62
CA LEU A 44 -4.46 -19.01 -2.34
C LEU A 44 -4.85 -19.19 -0.88
N ASP A 45 -5.22 -18.10 -0.22
CA ASP A 45 -5.57 -18.08 1.19
C ASP A 45 -7.06 -17.83 1.40
N ASP A 46 -7.79 -18.91 1.63
CA ASP A 46 -9.25 -18.92 1.72
C ASP A 46 -9.76 -18.37 3.07
N ARG A 47 -8.86 -18.00 3.99
CA ARG A 47 -9.22 -17.45 5.31
C ARG A 47 -9.73 -16.01 5.23
N TRP A 48 -9.51 -15.34 4.10
CA TRP A 48 -9.92 -13.97 3.88
C TRP A 48 -11.25 -13.89 3.14
N PRO A 49 -12.10 -12.89 3.44
CA PRO A 49 -13.37 -12.70 2.74
C PRO A 49 -13.19 -12.17 1.30
N PHE A 50 -11.95 -11.98 0.85
CA PHE A 50 -11.55 -11.53 -0.47
C PHE A 50 -10.46 -12.46 -1.02
N PRO A 51 -10.31 -12.58 -2.36
CA PRO A 51 -9.24 -13.35 -2.95
C PRO A 51 -7.89 -12.93 -2.37
N ALA A 52 -7.16 -13.88 -1.79
CA ALA A 52 -5.87 -13.60 -1.18
C ALA A 52 -4.81 -14.56 -1.70
N LEU A 53 -3.63 -14.03 -2.05
CA LEU A 53 -2.45 -14.81 -2.39
C LEU A 53 -1.43 -14.63 -1.27
N THR A 54 -1.19 -15.70 -0.51
CA THR A 54 -0.13 -15.71 0.50
C THR A 54 1.14 -16.26 -0.11
N TYR A 55 2.28 -15.63 0.17
CA TYR A 55 3.61 -16.08 -0.24
C TYR A 55 4.59 -16.08 0.93
N ARG A 56 5.58 -16.95 0.84
CA ARG A 56 6.69 -17.06 1.78
C ARG A 56 7.98 -16.66 1.10
N ALA A 57 8.78 -15.84 1.78
CA ALA A 57 10.09 -15.41 1.29
C ALA A 57 11.08 -15.31 2.44
N ALA A 58 12.31 -15.79 2.23
CA ALA A 58 13.44 -15.53 3.12
C ALA A 58 13.77 -14.04 3.18
N GLU A 59 13.77 -13.38 2.02
CA GLU A 59 14.03 -11.96 1.87
C GLU A 59 12.78 -11.23 1.36
N PRO A 60 12.05 -10.53 2.24
CA PRO A 60 10.76 -9.94 1.88
C PRO A 60 10.89 -8.75 0.92
N VAL A 61 12.05 -8.09 0.93
CA VAL A 61 12.28 -6.91 0.09
C VAL A 61 12.43 -7.29 -1.40
N PRO A 62 13.38 -8.18 -1.76
CA PRO A 62 13.49 -8.70 -3.13
C PRO A 62 12.20 -9.34 -3.65
N ALA A 63 11.54 -10.18 -2.85
CA ALA A 63 10.31 -10.85 -3.25
C ALA A 63 9.19 -9.88 -3.63
N PHE A 64 8.98 -8.85 -2.83
CA PHE A 64 7.97 -7.83 -3.12
C PHE A 64 8.30 -7.02 -4.38
N MET A 65 9.56 -6.65 -4.59
CA MET A 65 9.96 -5.92 -5.80
C MET A 65 9.74 -6.76 -7.07
N GLU A 66 10.06 -8.05 -7.01
CA GLU A 66 9.79 -9.00 -8.11
C GLU A 66 8.27 -9.15 -8.36
N ILE A 67 7.45 -9.27 -7.30
CA ILE A 67 5.99 -9.33 -7.40
C ILE A 67 5.41 -8.03 -7.97
N GLN A 68 5.94 -6.87 -7.58
CA GLN A 68 5.51 -5.58 -8.09
C GLN A 68 5.84 -5.41 -9.57
N ALA A 69 7.05 -5.79 -9.99
CA ALA A 69 7.44 -5.79 -11.40
C ALA A 69 6.55 -6.74 -12.22
N LEU A 70 6.34 -7.97 -11.72
CA LEU A 70 5.44 -8.94 -12.34
C LEU A 70 4.01 -8.41 -12.48
N GLY A 71 3.54 -7.66 -11.47
CA GLY A 71 2.23 -7.03 -11.49
C GLY A 71 2.14 -5.96 -12.57
N HIS A 72 3.11 -5.06 -12.59
CA HIS A 72 3.20 -3.99 -13.58
C HIS A 72 3.17 -4.54 -15.02
N ASP A 73 4.00 -5.54 -15.32
CA ASP A 73 4.08 -6.18 -16.64
C ASP A 73 2.75 -6.82 -17.09
N ARG A 74 1.88 -7.14 -16.12
CA ARG A 74 0.60 -7.83 -16.34
C ARG A 74 -0.62 -6.92 -16.14
N GLY A 75 -0.41 -5.62 -15.97
CA GLY A 75 -1.49 -4.66 -15.71
C GLY A 75 -2.19 -4.89 -14.36
N VAL A 76 -1.45 -5.40 -13.38
CA VAL A 76 -1.87 -5.55 -11.98
C VAL A 76 -1.22 -4.44 -11.17
N GLU A 77 -2.03 -3.63 -10.49
CA GLU A 77 -1.54 -2.52 -9.69
C GLU A 77 -1.54 -2.87 -8.21
N ILE A 78 -0.42 -2.64 -7.55
CA ILE A 78 -0.27 -2.82 -6.10
C ILE A 78 -0.45 -1.46 -5.42
N LEU A 79 -1.53 -1.31 -4.65
CA LEU A 79 -1.91 -0.03 -4.03
C LEU A 79 -1.18 0.26 -2.72
N ASP A 80 -1.08 -0.73 -1.83
CA ASP A 80 -0.56 -0.48 -0.48
C ASP A 80 0.08 -1.71 0.18
N VAL A 81 0.88 -1.47 1.23
CA VAL A 81 1.47 -2.49 2.11
C VAL A 81 1.04 -2.20 3.54
N VAL A 82 0.20 -3.08 4.09
CA VAL A 82 -0.43 -2.96 5.40
C VAL A 82 0.28 -3.90 6.37
N GLU A 83 1.08 -3.36 7.30
CA GLU A 83 1.89 -4.17 8.23
C GLU A 83 1.10 -4.74 9.42
N GLU A 84 -0.06 -4.16 9.73
CA GLU A 84 -1.00 -4.67 10.72
C GLU A 84 -2.42 -4.36 10.24
N PRO A 85 -3.43 -5.21 10.53
CA PRO A 85 -4.80 -4.81 10.30
C PRO A 85 -5.00 -3.51 11.05
N ILE A 86 -5.16 -2.41 10.31
CA ILE A 86 -5.35 -1.10 10.91
C ILE A 86 -6.66 -1.24 11.69
N ALA A 87 -6.54 -1.38 13.01
CA ALA A 87 -7.65 -1.21 13.93
C ALA A 87 -7.98 0.29 13.92
N SER A 88 -8.39 0.80 12.77
CA SER A 88 -9.02 2.10 12.66
C SER A 88 -10.32 1.91 13.40
N SER A 89 -10.43 2.47 14.60
CA SER A 89 -11.75 2.61 15.18
C SER A 89 -12.48 3.61 14.27
N PHE A 90 -13.31 3.10 13.36
CA PHE A 90 -14.23 3.90 12.54
C PHE A 90 -15.31 4.60 13.41
N ALA A 91 -15.08 4.69 14.72
CA ALA A 91 -15.92 5.35 15.71
C ALA A 91 -15.60 6.84 15.86
N ALA A 92 -14.45 7.30 15.37
CA ALA A 92 -14.09 8.72 15.41
C ALA A 92 -14.99 9.54 14.45
N THR A 93 -15.12 10.85 14.68
CA THR A 93 -15.83 11.73 13.75
C THR A 93 -14.99 11.93 12.50
N ALA A 94 -15.55 11.63 11.32
CA ALA A 94 -14.88 11.89 10.05
C ALA A 94 -14.68 13.41 9.85
N SER A 95 -13.47 13.83 9.51
CA SER A 95 -13.16 15.24 9.23
C SER A 95 -12.02 15.40 8.22
N LEU A 96 -12.03 16.54 7.53
CA LEU A 96 -10.97 16.98 6.62
C LEU A 96 -10.40 18.29 7.17
N GLU A 97 -9.15 18.26 7.60
CA GLU A 97 -8.44 19.43 8.11
C GLU A 97 -7.49 19.95 7.02
N PRO A 98 -7.61 21.20 6.54
CA PRO A 98 -6.64 21.78 5.64
C PRO A 98 -5.25 21.82 6.29
N ILE A 99 -4.22 21.38 5.57
CA ILE A 99 -2.84 21.39 6.06
C ILE A 99 -1.91 22.06 5.06
N SER A 100 -0.77 22.55 5.54
CA SER A 100 0.24 23.10 4.64
C SER A 100 0.90 22.00 3.80
N ARG A 101 1.45 22.38 2.64
CA ARG A 101 2.21 21.44 1.79
C ARG A 101 3.43 20.87 2.50
N SER A 102 4.08 21.66 3.36
CA SER A 102 5.21 21.19 4.16
C SER A 102 4.76 20.17 5.21
N GLN A 103 3.61 20.37 5.85
CA GLN A 103 3.01 19.39 6.75
C GLN A 103 2.62 18.10 6.02
N ALA A 104 2.03 18.21 4.82
CA ALA A 104 1.70 17.05 3.99
C ALA A 104 2.95 16.27 3.57
N ALA A 105 4.00 16.96 3.10
CA ALA A 105 5.27 16.34 2.73
C ALA A 105 5.93 15.65 3.94
N LEU A 106 5.93 16.27 5.12
CA LEU A 106 6.45 15.67 6.36
C LEU A 106 5.63 14.45 6.78
N ALA A 107 4.30 14.51 6.69
CA ALA A 107 3.44 13.38 7.02
C ALA A 107 3.72 12.19 6.07
N LEU A 108 3.78 12.43 4.77
CA LEU A 108 4.13 11.41 3.76
C LEU A 108 5.52 10.83 4.02
N LEU A 109 6.52 11.66 4.32
CA LEU A 109 7.86 11.20 4.66
C LEU A 109 7.90 10.37 5.94
N SER A 110 7.13 10.75 6.97
CA SER A 110 7.08 10.00 8.21
C SER A 110 6.49 8.60 8.02
N GLN A 111 5.54 8.45 7.09
CA GLN A 111 5.00 7.14 6.67
C GLN A 111 6.02 6.35 5.85
N VAL A 112 6.85 7.01 5.05
CA VAL A 112 7.93 6.37 4.31
C VAL A 112 9.09 5.97 5.22
N GLN A 113 9.32 6.65 6.35
CA GLN A 113 10.43 6.36 7.27
C GLN A 113 10.14 5.21 8.25
N ASN A 114 8.87 4.96 8.57
CA ASN A 114 8.46 3.95 9.52
C ASN A 114 7.71 2.81 8.81
N GLY A 115 8.36 1.64 8.67
CA GLY A 115 7.75 0.40 8.15
C GLY A 115 8.54 -0.28 7.04
N LEU A 116 8.03 -1.40 6.52
CA LEU A 116 8.57 -2.16 5.39
C LEU A 116 8.82 -1.25 4.18
N ARG A 117 7.92 -0.29 3.92
CA ARG A 117 8.09 0.79 2.91
C ARG A 117 9.39 1.58 3.08
N SER A 118 9.88 1.80 4.30
CA SER A 118 11.16 2.47 4.53
C SER A 118 12.33 1.63 4.08
N ARG A 119 12.30 0.32 4.36
CA ARG A 119 13.33 -0.63 3.92
C ARG A 119 13.37 -0.74 2.39
N TYR A 120 12.20 -0.80 1.75
CA TYR A 120 12.06 -0.72 0.28
C TYR A 120 12.63 0.58 -0.28
N PHE A 121 12.28 1.70 0.34
CA PHE A 121 12.70 3.02 -0.08
C PHE A 121 14.22 3.21 0.06
N HIS A 122 14.80 2.80 1.19
CA HIS A 122 16.24 2.90 1.44
C HIS A 122 17.06 2.05 0.48
N ALA A 123 16.58 0.84 0.14
CA ALA A 123 17.22 -0.02 -0.86
C ALA A 123 17.21 0.61 -2.26
N SER A 124 16.15 1.32 -2.63
CA SER A 124 15.95 1.86 -3.97
C SER A 124 16.57 3.24 -4.19
N HIS A 125 16.69 4.07 -3.14
CA HIS A 125 17.05 5.50 -3.26
C HIS A 125 18.33 5.90 -2.49
N GLN A 126 19.14 4.93 -2.05
CA GLN A 126 20.41 5.17 -1.33
C GLN A 126 20.29 6.19 -0.17
N ALA A 127 19.18 6.15 0.56
CA ALA A 127 18.95 6.95 1.77
C ALA A 127 19.01 8.50 1.64
N ARG A 128 18.82 9.09 0.46
CA ARG A 128 18.80 10.58 0.30
C ARG A 128 17.44 11.20 0.65
N SER A 129 17.08 11.18 1.93
CA SER A 129 15.82 11.71 2.48
C SER A 129 15.53 13.17 2.10
N ALA A 130 16.56 14.03 2.06
CA ALA A 130 16.42 15.44 1.66
C ALA A 130 16.02 15.62 0.17
N ARG A 131 16.53 14.75 -0.71
CA ARG A 131 16.15 14.76 -2.13
C ARG A 131 14.70 14.33 -2.30
N LEU A 132 14.27 13.30 -1.57
CA LEU A 132 12.87 12.87 -1.56
C LEU A 132 11.94 13.96 -1.04
N PHE A 133 12.28 14.62 0.06
CA PHE A 133 11.49 15.76 0.57
C PHE A 133 11.31 16.83 -0.51
N THR A 134 12.39 17.17 -1.20
CA THR A 134 12.36 18.18 -2.27
C THR A 134 11.47 17.74 -3.43
N GLU A 135 11.53 16.47 -3.84
CA GLU A 135 10.67 15.95 -4.90
C GLU A 135 9.20 15.87 -4.49
N LEU A 136 8.90 15.43 -3.26
CA LEU A 136 7.54 15.43 -2.74
C LEU A 136 6.96 16.85 -2.70
N VAL A 137 7.71 17.83 -2.20
CA VAL A 137 7.28 19.24 -2.20
C VAL A 137 7.06 19.76 -3.62
N ARG A 138 7.88 19.34 -4.58
CA ARG A 138 7.70 19.70 -6.00
C ARG A 138 6.43 19.07 -6.59
N GLN A 139 6.13 17.81 -6.27
CA GLN A 139 4.90 17.13 -6.73
C GLN A 139 3.64 17.71 -6.08
N LEU A 140 3.74 18.16 -4.83
CA LEU A 140 2.65 18.85 -4.13
C LEU A 140 2.49 20.32 -4.58
N LYS A 141 3.28 20.80 -5.53
CA LYS A 141 3.19 22.16 -6.05
C LYS A 141 1.88 22.33 -6.82
N GLY A 142 0.95 23.08 -6.25
CA GLY A 142 -0.39 23.31 -6.82
C GLY A 142 -1.47 22.44 -6.17
N ALA A 143 -1.09 21.44 -5.37
CA ALA A 143 -2.05 20.67 -4.59
C ALA A 143 -2.62 21.49 -3.42
N VAL A 144 -3.89 21.28 -3.14
CA VAL A 144 -4.55 21.64 -1.87
C VAL A 144 -4.50 20.39 -1.00
N CYS A 145 -3.86 20.49 0.18
CA CYS A 145 -3.60 19.33 1.02
C CYS A 145 -4.56 19.31 2.21
N TYR A 146 -5.06 18.12 2.53
CA TYR A 146 -5.91 17.87 3.69
C TYR A 146 -5.38 16.69 4.49
N ARG A 147 -5.57 16.74 5.81
CA ARG A 147 -5.48 15.59 6.69
C ARG A 147 -6.86 14.98 6.84
N LEU A 148 -6.98 13.71 6.45
CA LEU A 148 -8.20 12.93 6.66
C LEU A 148 -8.18 12.27 8.03
N HIS A 149 -9.18 12.56 8.84
CA HIS A 149 -9.52 11.76 10.02
C HIS A 149 -10.63 10.79 9.62
N VAL A 150 -10.32 9.50 9.65
CA VAL A 150 -11.25 8.44 9.24
C VAL A 150 -12.26 8.20 10.37
N GLY A 151 -13.54 8.40 10.05
CA GLY A 151 -14.67 8.03 10.91
C GLY A 151 -15.50 6.91 10.28
N PRO A 152 -16.81 6.83 10.51
CA PRO A 152 -17.64 5.85 9.82
C PRO A 152 -17.49 5.99 8.29
N LEU A 153 -17.54 4.86 7.57
CA LEU A 153 -17.21 4.78 6.14
C LEU A 153 -18.02 5.76 5.28
N LYS A 154 -19.34 5.77 5.43
CA LYS A 154 -20.23 6.65 4.65
C LYS A 154 -19.92 8.15 4.87
N PRO A 155 -19.89 8.67 6.10
CA PRO A 155 -19.47 10.05 6.37
C PRO A 155 -18.07 10.40 5.85
N THR A 156 -17.15 9.44 5.86
CA THR A 156 -15.78 9.63 5.34
C THR A 156 -15.82 9.75 3.80
N ALA A 157 -16.55 8.85 3.13
CA ALA A 157 -16.74 8.89 1.69
C ALA A 157 -17.42 10.19 1.26
N ASP A 158 -18.57 10.54 1.85
CA ASP A 158 -19.32 11.77 1.53
C ASP A 158 -18.44 13.03 1.58
N ARG A 159 -17.54 13.12 2.55
CA ARG A 159 -16.58 14.24 2.66
C ARG A 159 -15.55 14.28 1.54
N LEU A 160 -15.05 13.13 1.11
CA LEU A 160 -14.12 13.05 -0.01
C LEU A 160 -14.82 13.40 -1.33
N CYS A 161 -16.04 12.91 -1.55
CA CYS A 161 -16.83 13.20 -2.75
C CYS A 161 -17.08 14.71 -2.90
N ASN A 162 -17.46 15.36 -1.80
CA ASN A 162 -17.68 16.82 -1.76
C ASN A 162 -16.39 17.63 -1.96
N LEU A 163 -15.20 17.03 -1.81
CA LEU A 163 -13.93 17.71 -2.02
C LEU A 163 -13.53 17.75 -3.50
N PHE A 164 -13.92 16.73 -4.25
CA PHE A 164 -13.53 16.54 -5.65
C PHE A 164 -14.63 16.89 -6.66
N ASP A 165 -15.80 17.36 -6.19
CA ASP A 165 -16.99 17.58 -7.02
C ASP A 165 -17.38 16.33 -7.84
N GLU A 166 -17.03 15.13 -7.37
CA GLU A 166 -17.34 13.88 -8.03
C GLU A 166 -18.57 13.21 -7.39
N PRO A 167 -19.55 12.74 -8.19
CA PRO A 167 -20.67 11.98 -7.66
C PRO A 167 -20.18 10.59 -7.24
N CYS A 168 -20.22 10.32 -5.94
CA CYS A 168 -20.04 8.97 -5.43
C CYS A 168 -21.34 8.19 -5.55
N GLY A 169 -21.37 7.23 -6.47
CA GLY A 169 -22.47 6.29 -6.69
C GLY A 169 -22.36 5.03 -5.82
#